data_AF-A0A838BBN4-F1
#
_entry.id   AF-A0A838BBN4-F1
#
_cell.length_a   1.000
_cell.length_b   1.000
_cell.length_c   1.000
_cell.angle_alpha   90.00
_cell.angle_beta   90.00
_cell.angle_gamma   90.00
#
_symmetry.space_group_name_H-M   'P 1'
#
loop_
_entity.id
_entity.type
_entity.pdbx_description
1 polymer ?
#
loop_
_entity_poly.entity_id
_entity_poly.type
_entity_poly.pdbx_seq_one_letter_code
_entity_poly.pdbx_strand_id
1 'polypeptide(L)'
;EMTHAHFRNPQDLAILVNALRQAGLPQWRFGFTPDERDRLKGAEIASLVIGHTLQGQIEPGLQPAFLQIGSDGKAAFRSTTRLVTETVYVDGDLLCEQSENLFGRPDCGPVYRRNDTAGKGYSYANTSKVFHFTVVQ
;
A
#
# COMPACT_ATOMS: atom_id res chain seq x y z
N GLU A 1 7.91 7.63 -17.57
CA GLU A 1 8.41 8.52 -16.50
C GLU A 1 7.63 9.82 -16.49
N MET A 2 6.83 10.08 -15.46
CA MET A 2 6.20 11.38 -15.23
C MET A 2 6.70 11.92 -13.89
N THR A 3 7.94 12.38 -13.91
CA THR A 3 8.65 12.94 -12.76
C THR A 3 8.12 14.34 -12.47
N HIS A 4 7.24 14.45 -11.46
CA HIS A 4 7.00 15.67 -10.67
C HIS A 4 6.94 17.02 -11.42
N ALA A 5 6.37 17.06 -12.64
CA ALA A 5 6.43 18.21 -13.55
C ALA A 5 5.78 19.53 -13.03
N HIS A 6 5.12 19.48 -11.87
CA HIS A 6 4.57 20.64 -11.18
C HIS A 6 5.62 21.39 -10.34
N PHE A 7 6.74 20.76 -10.00
CA PHE A 7 7.87 21.44 -9.35
C PHE A 7 8.80 22.03 -10.42
N ARG A 8 9.01 23.35 -10.36
CA ARG A 8 9.93 24.05 -11.27
C ARG A 8 11.39 23.69 -11.00
N ASN A 9 11.74 23.38 -9.74
CA ASN A 9 13.03 22.85 -9.33
C ASN A 9 12.83 21.50 -8.61
N PRO A 10 13.45 20.40 -9.09
CA PRO A 10 13.35 19.08 -8.44
C PRO A 10 13.76 19.05 -6.96
N GLN A 11 14.64 19.97 -6.53
CA GLN A 11 15.10 20.06 -5.15
C GLN A 11 14.01 20.58 -4.18
N ASP A 12 13.04 21.36 -4.68
CA ASP A 12 11.98 21.95 -3.85
C ASP A 12 11.15 20.87 -3.17
N LEU A 13 10.90 19.75 -3.86
CA LEU A 13 10.17 18.62 -3.30
C LEU A 13 10.87 18.08 -2.04
N ALA A 14 12.18 17.89 -2.09
CA ALA A 14 12.94 17.36 -0.96
C ALA A 14 12.89 18.31 0.24
N ILE A 15 12.99 19.62 0.00
CA ILE A 15 12.88 20.66 1.02
C ILE A 15 11.50 20.61 1.69
N LEU A 16 10.42 20.59 0.89
CA LEU A 16 9.05 20.57 1.38
C LEU A 16 8.75 19.31 2.18
N VAL A 17 9.12 18.14 1.66
CA VAL A 17 8.91 16.86 2.37
C VAL A 17 9.66 16.85 3.71
N ASN A 18 10.90 17.38 3.74
CA ASN A 18 11.65 17.47 4.98
C ASN A 18 11.02 18.43 5.99
N ALA A 19 10.53 19.59 5.55
CA ALA A 19 9.83 20.54 6.40
C ALA A 19 8.55 19.95 7.01
N LEU A 20 7.75 19.21 6.22
CA LEU A 20 6.57 18.50 6.71
C LEU A 20 6.93 17.46 7.78
N ARG A 21 8.01 16.71 7.56
CA ARG A 21 8.51 15.74 8.54
C ARG A 21 8.95 16.41 9.84
N GLN A 22 9.68 17.52 9.76
CA GLN A 22 10.09 18.31 10.94
C GLN A 22 8.89 18.90 11.70
N ALA A 23 7.82 19.23 11.00
CA ALA A 23 6.54 19.64 11.59
C ALA A 23 5.74 18.47 12.22
N GLY A 24 6.25 17.24 12.17
CA GLY A 24 5.63 16.07 12.78
C GLY A 24 4.56 15.40 11.91
N LEU A 25 4.47 15.73 10.61
CA LEU A 25 3.59 14.96 9.72
C LEU A 25 4.15 13.54 9.55
N PRO A 26 3.33 12.50 9.79
CA PRO A 26 3.74 11.13 9.59
C PRO A 26 3.91 10.84 8.09
N GLN A 27 4.82 9.93 7.77
CA GLN A 27 5.01 9.46 6.40
C GLN A 27 3.75 8.76 5.85
N TRP A 28 3.09 7.95 6.68
CA TRP A 28 1.88 7.23 6.34
C TRP A 28 0.69 7.74 7.13
N ARG A 29 -0.51 7.55 6.55
CA ARG A 29 -1.77 7.89 7.21
C ARG A 29 -1.94 7.12 8.51
N PHE A 30 -2.80 7.67 9.37
CA PHE A 30 -3.21 7.04 10.63
C PHE A 30 -2.07 6.80 11.63
N GLY A 31 -0.94 7.49 11.48
CA GLY A 31 0.21 7.33 12.36
C GLY A 31 0.93 5.99 12.20
N PHE A 32 0.75 5.30 11.07
CA PHE A 32 1.40 4.02 10.81
C PHE A 32 2.92 4.20 10.68
N THR A 33 3.68 3.63 11.61
CA THR A 33 5.15 3.68 11.67
C THR A 33 5.74 2.27 11.67
N PRO A 34 5.93 1.65 10.49
CA PRO A 34 6.54 0.33 10.39
C PRO A 34 8.05 0.36 10.64
N ASP A 35 8.62 -0.79 10.96
CA ASP A 35 10.07 -0.99 10.95
C ASP A 35 10.54 -1.21 9.51
N GLU A 36 11.45 -0.38 9.02
CA GLU A 36 11.98 -0.53 7.65
C GLU A 36 12.77 -1.83 7.45
N ARG A 37 13.23 -2.48 8.53
CA ARG A 37 13.86 -3.82 8.46
C ARG A 37 12.86 -4.91 8.06
N ASP A 38 11.57 -4.67 8.27
CA ASP A 38 10.50 -5.59 7.90
C ASP A 38 9.95 -5.34 6.49
N ARG A 39 10.48 -4.36 5.76
CA ARG A 39 10.04 -4.05 4.40
C ARG A 39 10.39 -5.18 3.43
N LEU A 40 9.38 -5.64 2.70
CA LEU A 40 9.52 -6.68 1.68
C LEU A 40 10.10 -6.14 0.37
N LYS A 41 10.73 -7.04 -0.38
CA LYS A 41 11.25 -6.78 -1.74
C LYS A 41 10.28 -7.21 -2.83
N GLY A 42 10.43 -6.65 -4.02
CA GLY A 42 9.50 -6.86 -5.13
C GLY A 42 9.13 -8.32 -5.43
N ALA A 43 10.14 -9.20 -5.52
CA ALA A 43 9.91 -10.62 -5.76
C ALA A 43 9.13 -11.31 -4.61
N GLU A 44 9.41 -10.91 -3.37
CA GLU A 44 8.68 -11.41 -2.20
C GLU A 44 7.24 -10.92 -2.20
N ILE A 45 7.02 -9.64 -2.52
CA ILE A 45 5.68 -9.04 -2.65
C ILE A 45 4.89 -9.79 -3.73
N ALA A 46 5.46 -9.98 -4.92
CA ALA A 46 4.79 -10.63 -6.03
C ALA A 46 4.36 -12.05 -5.67
N SER A 47 5.27 -12.84 -5.08
CA SER A 47 4.98 -14.21 -4.62
C SER A 47 3.93 -14.25 -3.51
N LEU A 48 3.83 -13.19 -2.70
CA LEU A 48 2.92 -13.11 -1.57
C LEU A 48 1.48 -12.80 -2.00
N VAL A 49 1.30 -11.92 -3.00
CA VAL A 49 -0.01 -11.30 -3.27
C VAL A 49 -0.63 -11.70 -4.60
N ILE A 50 0.16 -11.93 -5.65
CA ILE A 50 -0.40 -12.20 -6.99
C ILE A 50 -1.00 -13.61 -7.00
N GLY A 51 -2.24 -13.72 -7.50
CA GLY A 51 -2.98 -14.98 -7.50
C GLY A 51 -3.56 -15.40 -6.14
N HIS A 52 -3.49 -14.54 -5.12
CA HIS A 52 -3.94 -14.86 -3.76
C HIS A 52 -5.05 -13.92 -3.28
N THR A 53 -5.73 -14.33 -2.21
CA THR A 53 -6.64 -13.46 -1.48
C THR A 53 -5.95 -12.94 -0.23
N LEU A 54 -6.03 -11.62 -0.01
CA LEU A 54 -5.56 -10.97 1.20
C LEU A 54 -6.77 -10.65 2.08
N GLN A 55 -6.75 -11.10 3.33
CA GLN A 55 -7.82 -10.88 4.28
C GLN A 55 -7.28 -10.18 5.52
N GLY A 56 -8.00 -9.19 6.01
CA GLY A 56 -7.69 -8.57 7.29
C GLY A 56 -8.49 -7.32 7.57
N GLN A 57 -7.80 -6.25 7.96
CA GLN A 57 -8.41 -5.06 8.52
C GLN A 57 -7.78 -3.78 7.95
N ILE A 58 -8.60 -2.77 7.67
CA ILE A 58 -8.17 -1.48 7.13
C ILE A 58 -8.34 -0.37 8.17
N GLU A 59 -7.38 0.55 8.21
CA GLU A 59 -7.47 1.79 8.99
C GLU A 59 -8.31 2.87 8.28
N PRO A 60 -8.99 3.76 9.03
CA PRO A 60 -9.05 3.82 10.48
C PRO A 60 -10.08 2.84 11.07
N GLY A 61 -9.82 2.35 12.28
CA GLY A 61 -10.81 1.60 13.07
C GLY A 61 -10.90 0.11 12.72
N LEU A 62 -9.88 -0.42 12.05
CA LEU A 62 -9.64 -1.85 11.82
C LEU A 62 -10.86 -2.61 11.29
N GLN A 63 -11.58 -2.01 10.33
CA GLN A 63 -12.75 -2.63 9.74
C GLN A 63 -12.34 -3.80 8.82
N PRO A 64 -13.13 -4.89 8.75
CA PRO A 64 -12.81 -6.01 7.88
C PRO A 64 -12.67 -5.60 6.42
N ALA A 65 -11.65 -6.11 5.76
CA ALA A 65 -11.38 -5.89 4.35
C ALA A 65 -10.78 -7.12 3.68
N PHE A 66 -11.05 -7.25 2.38
CA PHE A 66 -10.57 -8.30 1.51
C PHE A 66 -10.01 -7.69 0.23
N LEU A 67 -8.91 -8.22 -0.26
CA LEU A 67 -8.37 -7.93 -1.58
C LEU A 67 -8.09 -9.25 -2.28
N GLN A 68 -8.94 -9.61 -3.24
CA GLN A 68 -8.75 -10.80 -4.04
C GLN A 68 -8.00 -10.43 -5.31
N ILE A 69 -6.87 -11.09 -5.59
CA ILE A 69 -5.98 -10.77 -6.71
C ILE A 69 -5.84 -12.02 -7.59
N GLY A 70 -6.25 -11.91 -8.84
CA GLY A 70 -6.04 -12.94 -9.86
C GLY A 70 -4.57 -13.08 -10.26
N SER A 71 -4.22 -14.18 -10.90
CA SER A 71 -2.88 -14.39 -11.46
C SER A 71 -2.54 -13.42 -12.60
N ASP A 72 -3.56 -12.81 -13.20
CA ASP A 72 -3.47 -11.75 -14.20
C ASP A 72 -3.37 -10.34 -13.58
N GLY A 73 -3.36 -10.24 -12.24
CA GLY A 73 -3.34 -8.99 -11.51
C GLY A 73 -4.69 -8.27 -11.45
N LYS A 74 -5.77 -8.79 -12.05
CA LYS A 74 -7.10 -8.22 -11.86
C LYS A 74 -7.57 -8.51 -10.44
N ALA A 75 -8.10 -7.49 -9.78
CA ALA A 75 -8.41 -7.58 -8.37
C ALA A 75 -9.74 -6.93 -8.02
N ALA A 76 -10.29 -7.36 -6.88
CA ALA A 76 -11.44 -6.74 -6.25
C ALA A 76 -11.11 -6.45 -4.78
N PHE A 77 -11.19 -5.17 -4.41
CA PHE A 77 -11.08 -4.71 -3.04
C PHE A 77 -12.47 -4.51 -2.44
N ARG A 78 -12.71 -5.09 -1.26
CA ARG A 78 -13.96 -4.91 -0.50
C ARG A 78 -13.66 -4.57 0.94
N SER A 79 -14.32 -3.53 1.45
CA SER A 79 -14.43 -3.23 2.87
C SER A 79 -15.91 -3.08 3.26
N THR A 80 -16.19 -2.67 4.49
CA THR A 80 -17.55 -2.37 4.96
C THR A 80 -18.22 -1.23 4.17
N THR A 81 -17.44 -0.30 3.62
CA THR A 81 -17.95 0.91 2.97
C THR A 81 -17.59 1.04 1.50
N ARG A 82 -16.76 0.13 0.96
CA ARG A 82 -16.24 0.21 -0.42
C ARG A 82 -16.21 -1.14 -1.09
N LEU A 83 -16.55 -1.15 -2.38
CA LEU A 83 -16.28 -2.26 -3.30
C LEU A 83 -15.72 -1.65 -4.58
N VAL A 84 -14.53 -2.06 -4.97
CA VAL A 84 -13.81 -1.50 -6.12
C VAL A 84 -13.13 -2.63 -6.88
N THR A 85 -13.17 -2.58 -8.20
CA THR A 85 -12.34 -3.41 -9.07
C THR A 85 -11.10 -2.62 -9.49
N GLU A 86 -9.96 -3.30 -9.52
CA GLU A 86 -8.67 -2.68 -9.76
C GLU A 86 -7.70 -3.62 -10.46
N THR A 87 -6.55 -3.08 -10.86
CA THR A 87 -5.40 -3.89 -11.29
C THR A 87 -4.30 -3.72 -10.25
N VAL A 88 -3.71 -4.83 -9.84
CA VAL A 88 -2.63 -4.92 -8.87
C VAL A 88 -1.39 -5.45 -9.56
N TYR A 89 -0.26 -4.79 -9.33
CA TYR A 89 1.04 -5.21 -9.85
C TYR A 89 2.17 -4.74 -8.94
N VAL A 90 3.37 -5.27 -9.16
CA VAL A 90 4.57 -4.88 -8.42
C VAL A 90 5.46 -4.03 -9.32
N ASP A 91 5.89 -2.88 -8.81
CA ASP A 91 6.84 -1.97 -9.47
C ASP A 91 8.03 -1.72 -8.53
N GLY A 92 9.20 -2.26 -8.89
CA GLY A 92 10.35 -2.31 -7.99
C GLY A 92 10.03 -3.00 -6.67
N ASP A 93 10.21 -2.29 -5.55
CA ASP A 93 9.92 -2.75 -4.19
C ASP A 93 8.57 -2.21 -3.65
N LEU A 94 7.60 -1.97 -4.54
CA LEU A 94 6.28 -1.42 -4.20
C LEU A 94 5.15 -2.29 -4.77
N LEU A 95 4.08 -2.44 -3.99
CA LEU A 95 2.80 -2.93 -4.46
C LEU A 95 1.99 -1.73 -4.99
N CYS A 96 1.48 -1.83 -6.20
CA CYS A 96 0.70 -0.77 -6.85
C CYS A 96 -0.73 -1.24 -7.07
N GLU A 97 -1.70 -0.38 -6.73
CA GLU A 97 -3.11 -0.57 -7.04
C GLU A 97 -3.56 0.52 -8.01
N GLN A 98 -4.26 0.15 -9.07
CA GLN A 98 -4.75 1.08 -10.08
C GLN A 98 -6.24 0.87 -10.32
N SER A 99 -7.02 1.91 -10.02
CA SER A 99 -8.47 1.96 -10.25
C SER A 99 -8.89 3.35 -10.73
N GLU A 100 -10.14 3.46 -11.19
CA GLU A 100 -10.73 4.74 -11.59
C GLU A 100 -10.86 5.74 -10.43
N ASN A 101 -10.85 5.28 -9.17
CA ASN A 101 -11.00 6.13 -7.98
C ASN A 101 -9.82 7.12 -7.78
N LEU A 102 -8.70 6.92 -8.48
CA LEU A 102 -7.58 7.86 -8.56
C LEU A 102 -7.31 8.33 -10.00
N PHE A 103 -8.38 8.45 -10.79
CA PHE A 103 -8.31 8.83 -12.21
C PHE A 103 -7.39 7.91 -13.02
N GLY A 104 -7.39 6.62 -12.68
CA GLY A 104 -6.53 5.62 -13.32
C GLY A 104 -5.04 5.77 -12.98
N ARG A 105 -4.64 6.60 -12.01
CA ARG A 105 -3.24 6.66 -11.57
C ARG A 105 -2.96 5.51 -10.58
N PRO A 106 -1.79 4.86 -10.67
CA PRO A 106 -1.40 3.86 -9.69
C PRO A 106 -1.07 4.51 -8.34
N ASP A 107 -1.60 3.93 -7.27
CA ASP A 107 -1.27 4.24 -5.87
C ASP A 107 -0.36 3.13 -5.34
N CYS A 108 0.93 3.43 -5.28
CA CYS A 108 1.97 2.46 -4.94
C CYS A 108 2.45 2.66 -3.51
N GLY A 109 2.74 1.55 -2.84
CA GLY A 109 3.12 1.55 -1.44
C GLY A 109 3.97 0.35 -1.04
N PRO A 110 4.79 0.47 0.02
CA PRO A 110 5.54 -0.64 0.57
C PRO A 110 4.65 -1.66 1.27
N VAL A 111 5.13 -2.91 1.32
CA VAL A 111 4.58 -3.97 2.15
C VAL A 111 5.60 -4.30 3.24
N TYR A 112 5.13 -4.45 4.47
CA TYR A 112 5.96 -4.76 5.63
C TYR A 112 5.48 -6.07 6.26
N ARG A 113 6.42 -6.89 6.70
CA ARG A 113 6.14 -8.02 7.59
C ARG A 113 5.69 -7.48 8.95
N ARG A 114 4.77 -8.20 9.60
CA ARG A 114 4.38 -7.93 10.98
C ARG A 114 4.72 -9.14 11.83
N ASN A 115 5.34 -8.88 12.98
CA ASN A 115 5.52 -9.87 14.03
C ASN A 115 4.44 -9.65 15.08
N ASP A 116 3.20 -10.06 14.79
CA ASP A 116 2.13 -10.04 15.78
C ASP A 116 1.99 -11.41 16.49
N THR A 117 1.30 -11.42 17.62
CA THR A 117 1.08 -12.62 18.44
C THR A 117 0.20 -13.68 17.76
N ALA A 118 -0.42 -13.39 16.61
CA ALA A 118 -1.34 -14.28 15.90
C ALA A 118 -0.70 -14.99 14.68
N GLY A 119 0.47 -14.55 14.20
CA GLY A 119 1.23 -15.23 13.15
C GLY A 119 1.97 -14.31 12.18
N LYS A 120 2.29 -14.80 10.98
CA LYS A 120 2.97 -14.06 9.90
C LYS A 120 1.99 -13.11 9.18
N GLY A 121 1.67 -11.98 9.81
CA GLY A 121 0.87 -10.91 9.21
C GLY A 121 1.70 -9.96 8.36
N TYR A 122 1.02 -9.10 7.60
CA TYR A 122 1.62 -8.07 6.77
C TYR A 122 0.85 -6.75 6.88
N SER A 123 1.51 -5.65 6.55
CA SER A 123 0.91 -4.33 6.38
C SER A 123 1.26 -3.79 5.01
N TYR A 124 0.26 -3.36 4.25
CA TYR A 124 0.43 -2.57 3.04
C TYR A 124 -0.06 -1.15 3.31
N ALA A 125 0.75 -0.15 2.99
CA ALA A 125 0.40 1.25 3.15
C ALA A 125 0.64 2.01 1.85
N ASN A 126 -0.37 2.75 1.40
CA ASN A 126 -0.25 3.68 0.28
C ASN A 126 -0.82 5.06 0.67
N THR A 127 -1.03 5.95 -0.30
CA THR A 127 -1.51 7.30 0.01
C THR A 127 -2.96 7.33 0.52
N SER A 128 -3.74 6.28 0.24
CA SER A 128 -5.17 6.24 0.54
C SER A 128 -5.54 5.35 1.73
N LYS A 129 -4.79 4.27 2.00
CA LYS A 129 -5.09 3.28 3.05
C LYS A 129 -3.85 2.71 3.76
N VAL A 130 -4.09 2.17 4.95
CA VAL A 130 -3.21 1.20 5.63
C VAL A 130 -4.04 -0.07 5.82
N PHE A 131 -3.59 -1.18 5.22
CA PHE A 131 -4.26 -2.46 5.22
C PHE A 131 -3.37 -3.51 5.89
N HIS A 132 -3.88 -4.06 6.97
CA HIS A 132 -3.26 -5.13 7.73
C HIS A 132 -3.87 -6.46 7.30
N PHE A 133 -3.08 -7.40 6.80
CA PHE A 133 -3.61 -8.62 6.20
C PHE A 133 -2.78 -9.87 6.48
N THR A 134 -3.43 -11.01 6.32
CA THR A 134 -2.82 -12.31 6.08
C THR A 134 -3.22 -12.80 4.69
N VAL A 135 -2.47 -13.77 4.17
CA VAL A 135 -2.77 -14.41 2.89
C VAL A 135 -3.61 -15.65 3.12
N VAL A 136 -4.74 -15.75 2.42
CA VAL A 136 -5.61 -16.93 2.37
C VAL A 136 -5.48 -17.58 1.00
N GLN A 137 -5.40 -18.92 1.00
CA GLN A 137 -5.40 -19.75 -0.22
C GLN A 137 -6.79 -19.77 -0.86
#